data_AF-A0A1H0M0Q4-F1
#
_entry.id   AF-A0A1H0M0Q4-F1
#
_cell.length_a   1.000
_cell.length_b   1.000
_cell.length_c   1.000
_cell.angle_alpha   90.00
_cell.angle_beta   90.00
_cell.angle_gamma   90.00
#
_symmetry.space_group_name_H-M   'P 1'
#
loop_
_entity.id
_entity.type
_entity.pdbx_description
1 polymer ?
#
loop_
_entity_poly.entity_id
_entity_poly.type
_entity_poly.pdbx_seq_one_letter_code
_entity_poly.pdbx_strand_id
1 'polypeptide(L)'
;MSATAPVQQRPAFRAALAPLAAGLAVVGSGALGWLVWAGPGVAWGVLAGRLAGELLLPALGLGFAAGASGTPLVLFVPALALGGWLGDLGQPLFLQGATLLPNAATHAFLTGPVAGLGVGLALFSGGTRFARVGTLLAAALASAMASIAIPLLDPSFHDPAVPVLAAAGLLALVLLLFALARAMPASARGLGARILGAWVLAVALLYGGATIAFRGRMVAPDATGLMGPADSTPFPDFAPEPAGSAP
;
A
#
# COMPACT_ATOMS: atom_id res chain seq x y z
N MET A 1 3.64 -54.07 -17.71
CA MET A 1 4.12 -53.29 -16.55
C MET A 1 4.61 -51.96 -17.09
N SER A 2 3.76 -50.93 -17.05
CA SER A 2 4.09 -49.61 -17.59
C SER A 2 4.85 -48.83 -16.52
N ALA A 3 6.13 -48.57 -16.79
CA ALA A 3 6.98 -47.76 -15.93
C ALA A 3 6.48 -46.31 -15.95
N THR A 4 5.86 -45.86 -14.86
CA THR A 4 5.59 -44.44 -14.59
C THR A 4 6.92 -43.72 -14.45
N ALA A 5 7.31 -42.97 -15.48
CA ALA A 5 8.52 -42.14 -15.46
C ALA A 5 8.44 -41.11 -14.31
N PRO A 6 9.53 -40.87 -13.57
CA PRO A 6 9.54 -39.91 -12.49
C PRO A 6 9.24 -38.51 -13.04
N VAL A 7 8.16 -37.90 -12.54
CA VAL A 7 7.77 -36.52 -12.87
C VAL A 7 8.96 -35.60 -12.54
N GLN A 8 9.58 -35.07 -13.58
CA GLN A 8 10.77 -34.23 -13.53
C GLN A 8 10.40 -32.81 -13.04
N GLN A 9 9.83 -32.71 -11.85
CA GLN A 9 9.65 -31.46 -11.11
C GLN A 9 10.97 -31.12 -10.42
N ARG A 10 11.75 -30.10 -10.85
CA ARG A 10 12.80 -29.51 -9.97
C ARG A 10 13.47 -28.16 -10.30
N PRO A 11 13.32 -27.49 -11.47
CA PRO A 11 14.00 -26.19 -11.67
C PRO A 11 13.17 -24.99 -11.17
N ALA A 12 11.84 -24.98 -11.37
CA ALA A 12 11.00 -23.82 -11.04
C ALA A 12 10.87 -23.56 -9.53
N PHE A 13 10.83 -24.63 -8.71
CA PHE A 13 10.69 -24.50 -7.26
C PHE A 13 11.94 -23.87 -6.62
N ARG A 14 13.15 -24.26 -7.06
CA ARG A 14 14.41 -23.67 -6.57
C ARG A 14 14.54 -22.19 -6.92
N ALA A 15 14.06 -21.80 -8.10
CA ALA A 15 14.06 -20.38 -8.52
C ALA A 15 13.10 -19.51 -7.69
N ALA A 16 12.08 -20.11 -7.04
CA ALA A 16 11.17 -19.41 -6.15
C ALA A 16 11.68 -19.32 -4.69
N LEU A 17 12.64 -20.16 -4.28
CA LEU A 17 13.16 -20.17 -2.90
C LEU A 17 13.95 -18.91 -2.56
N ALA A 18 14.77 -18.39 -3.47
CA ALA A 18 15.57 -17.19 -3.24
C ALA A 18 14.71 -15.93 -2.95
N PRO A 19 13.69 -15.57 -3.77
CA PRO A 19 12.82 -14.43 -3.46
C PRO A 19 11.94 -14.66 -2.22
N LEU A 20 11.54 -15.90 -1.95
CA LEU A 20 10.76 -16.24 -0.77
C LEU A 20 11.59 -16.09 0.50
N ALA A 21 12.84 -16.59 0.49
CA ALA A 21 13.79 -16.39 1.57
C ALA A 21 14.14 -14.91 1.76
N ALA A 22 14.30 -14.14 0.67
CA ALA A 22 14.49 -12.69 0.75
C ALA A 22 13.26 -11.99 1.36
N GLY A 23 12.05 -12.33 0.92
CA GLY A 23 10.81 -11.80 1.49
C GLY A 23 10.68 -12.12 2.98
N LEU A 24 10.91 -13.39 3.37
CA LEU A 24 10.90 -13.81 4.77
C LEU A 24 12.02 -13.16 5.59
N ALA A 25 13.20 -12.93 5.02
CA ALA A 25 14.29 -12.23 5.68
C ALA A 25 13.92 -10.76 5.91
N VAL A 26 13.27 -10.09 4.95
CA VAL A 26 12.77 -8.71 5.12
C VAL A 26 11.65 -8.67 6.16
N VAL A 27 10.68 -9.60 6.13
CA VAL A 27 9.63 -9.70 7.17
C VAL A 27 10.26 -9.96 8.54
N GLY A 28 11.17 -10.92 8.63
CA GLY A 28 11.82 -11.31 9.88
C GLY A 28 12.70 -10.21 10.46
N SER A 29 13.47 -9.51 9.62
CA SER A 29 14.27 -8.34 10.05
C SER A 29 13.38 -7.15 10.41
N GLY A 30 12.28 -6.92 9.68
CA GLY A 30 11.28 -5.92 10.04
C GLY A 30 10.56 -6.24 11.35
N ALA A 31 10.22 -7.52 11.59
CA ALA A 31 9.60 -7.99 12.83
C ALA A 31 10.58 -7.99 14.03
N LEU A 32 11.86 -8.28 13.80
CA LEU A 32 12.90 -8.14 14.81
C LEU A 32 13.18 -6.67 15.11
N GLY A 33 13.25 -5.82 14.08
CA GLY A 33 13.29 -4.36 14.24
C GLY A 33 12.10 -3.87 15.05
N TRP A 34 10.89 -4.35 14.74
CA TRP A 34 9.65 -4.09 15.48
C TRP A 34 9.78 -4.46 16.97
N LEU A 35 10.28 -5.66 17.29
CA LEU A 35 10.48 -6.10 18.67
C LEU A 35 11.50 -5.27 19.45
N VAL A 36 12.50 -4.71 18.76
CA VAL A 36 13.58 -3.93 19.40
C VAL A 36 13.22 -2.44 19.53
N TRP A 37 12.44 -1.89 18.60
CA TRP A 37 12.15 -0.46 18.49
C TRP A 37 10.72 -0.04 18.82
N ALA A 38 9.78 -0.97 19.06
CA ALA A 38 8.41 -0.64 19.44
C ALA A 38 8.37 0.01 20.84
N GLY A 39 8.58 1.32 20.90
CA GLY A 39 8.21 2.13 22.04
C GLY A 39 6.68 2.19 22.22
N PRO A 40 6.17 2.42 23.43
CA PRO A 40 4.73 2.39 23.75
C PRO A 40 3.86 3.48 23.11
N GLY A 41 4.39 4.28 22.16
CA GLY A 41 3.73 5.50 21.66
C GLY A 41 3.15 5.43 20.23
N VAL A 42 3.50 4.44 19.42
CA VAL A 42 3.04 4.40 18.02
C VAL A 42 1.81 3.52 17.89
N ALA A 43 0.65 4.13 17.58
CA ALA A 43 -0.62 3.44 17.33
C ALA A 43 -0.61 2.71 15.98
N TRP A 44 0.29 1.72 15.84
CA TRP A 44 0.54 0.97 14.61
C TRP A 44 -0.70 0.30 14.04
N GLY A 45 -1.70 -0.07 14.85
CA GLY A 45 -2.97 -0.59 14.34
C GLY A 45 -3.72 0.42 13.46
N VAL A 46 -3.63 1.71 13.77
CA VAL A 46 -4.23 2.79 12.99
C VAL A 46 -3.42 3.05 11.71
N LEU A 47 -2.09 3.09 11.82
CA LEU A 47 -1.22 3.27 10.65
C LEU A 47 -1.34 2.08 9.69
N ALA A 48 -1.28 0.85 10.20
CA ALA A 48 -1.46 -0.38 9.43
C ALA A 48 -2.84 -0.42 8.79
N GLY A 49 -3.91 -0.01 9.50
CA GLY A 49 -5.25 0.08 8.93
C GLY A 49 -5.36 1.09 7.78
N ARG A 50 -4.68 2.24 7.88
CA ARG A 50 -4.67 3.28 6.83
C ARG A 50 -3.83 2.89 5.62
N LEU A 51 -2.60 2.39 5.86
CA LEU A 51 -1.75 1.83 4.82
C LEU A 51 -2.40 0.60 4.17
N ALA A 52 -3.19 -0.16 4.94
CA ALA A 52 -3.90 -1.32 4.46
C ALA A 52 -4.96 -1.01 3.41
N GLY A 53 -5.72 0.06 3.60
CA GLY A 53 -6.77 0.44 2.66
C GLY A 53 -6.23 0.84 1.28
N GLU A 54 -5.15 1.62 1.25
CA GLU A 54 -4.74 2.30 0.01
C GLU A 54 -3.55 1.67 -0.71
N LEU A 55 -2.60 1.08 0.02
CA LEU A 55 -1.32 0.63 -0.55
C LEU A 55 -1.18 -0.89 -0.64
N LEU A 56 -1.94 -1.66 0.14
CA LEU A 56 -1.87 -3.12 0.08
C LEU A 56 -2.30 -3.65 -1.27
N LEU A 57 -3.42 -3.21 -1.81
CA LEU A 57 -3.95 -3.77 -3.05
C LEU A 57 -3.01 -3.51 -4.25
N PRO A 58 -2.47 -2.29 -4.45
CA PRO A 58 -1.40 -2.05 -5.42
C PRO A 58 -0.14 -2.89 -5.15
N ALA A 59 0.31 -3.02 -3.90
CA ALA A 59 1.51 -3.82 -3.58
C ALA A 59 1.32 -5.32 -3.86
N LEU A 60 0.17 -5.89 -3.50
CA LEU A 60 -0.22 -7.27 -3.80
C LEU A 60 -0.21 -7.51 -5.32
N GLY A 61 -0.87 -6.61 -6.05
CA GLY A 61 -0.94 -6.68 -7.50
C GLY A 61 0.43 -6.56 -8.15
N LEU A 62 1.29 -5.67 -7.66
CA LEU A 62 2.61 -5.42 -8.23
C LEU A 62 3.54 -6.62 -8.05
N GLY A 63 3.58 -7.20 -6.85
CA GLY A 63 4.36 -8.41 -6.59
C GLY A 63 3.93 -9.55 -7.50
N PHE A 64 2.62 -9.77 -7.59
CA PHE A 64 2.08 -10.81 -8.47
C PHE A 64 2.39 -10.53 -9.95
N ALA A 65 2.25 -9.28 -10.41
CA ALA A 65 2.55 -8.87 -11.78
C ALA A 65 4.00 -9.14 -12.15
N ALA A 66 4.95 -8.80 -11.28
CA ALA A 66 6.37 -9.02 -11.51
C ALA A 66 6.75 -10.50 -11.54
N GLY A 67 6.15 -11.31 -10.68
CA GLY A 67 6.36 -12.76 -10.71
C GLY A 67 5.74 -13.42 -11.94
N ALA A 68 4.54 -12.97 -12.34
CA ALA A 68 3.81 -13.49 -13.50
C ALA A 68 4.45 -13.11 -14.84
N SER A 69 4.89 -11.86 -15.00
CA SER A 69 5.57 -11.35 -16.21
C SER A 69 6.98 -11.92 -16.41
N GLY A 70 7.53 -12.54 -15.37
CA GLY A 70 8.90 -13.01 -15.38
C GLY A 70 9.94 -11.89 -15.31
N THR A 71 9.57 -10.70 -14.82
CA THR A 71 10.51 -9.59 -14.65
C THR A 71 11.65 -10.02 -13.71
N PRO A 72 12.92 -9.78 -14.07
CA PRO A 72 14.04 -10.12 -13.20
C PRO A 72 14.17 -9.09 -12.07
N LEU A 73 14.48 -9.55 -10.85
CA LEU A 73 14.60 -8.69 -9.68
C LEU A 73 15.64 -7.58 -9.84
N VAL A 74 16.72 -7.85 -10.59
CA VAL A 74 17.78 -6.88 -10.90
C VAL A 74 17.27 -5.65 -11.67
N LEU A 75 16.13 -5.75 -12.37
CA LEU A 75 15.48 -4.60 -13.01
C LEU A 75 14.34 -4.05 -12.15
N PHE A 76 13.61 -4.93 -11.47
CA PHE A 76 12.44 -4.57 -10.69
C PHE A 76 12.79 -3.76 -9.43
N VAL A 77 13.83 -4.17 -8.69
CA VAL A 77 14.24 -3.47 -7.46
C VAL A 77 14.75 -2.05 -7.75
N PRO A 78 15.61 -1.81 -8.76
CA PRO A 78 15.97 -0.45 -9.14
C PRO A 78 14.77 0.39 -9.61
N ALA A 79 13.78 -0.22 -10.29
CA ALA A 79 12.58 0.50 -10.70
C ALA A 79 11.74 0.96 -9.49
N LEU A 80 11.61 0.13 -8.45
CA LEU A 80 11.02 0.52 -7.17
C LEU A 80 11.81 1.67 -6.53
N ALA A 81 13.13 1.51 -6.39
CA ALA A 81 13.99 2.52 -5.76
C ALA A 81 13.91 3.87 -6.49
N LEU A 82 13.99 3.85 -7.82
CA LEU A 82 13.84 5.04 -8.65
C LEU A 82 12.45 5.66 -8.49
N GLY A 83 11.40 4.84 -8.45
CA GLY A 83 10.03 5.30 -8.20
C GLY A 83 9.90 6.01 -6.85
N GLY A 84 10.35 5.39 -5.76
CA GLY A 84 10.33 6.00 -4.43
C GLY A 84 11.11 7.31 -4.39
N TRP A 85 12.31 7.35 -4.97
CA TRP A 85 13.12 8.56 -5.05
C TRP A 85 12.43 9.68 -5.85
N LEU A 86 11.82 9.35 -7.00
CA LEU A 86 11.04 10.30 -7.80
C LEU A 86 9.78 10.76 -7.07
N GLY A 87 9.15 9.89 -6.28
CA GLY A 87 7.99 10.24 -5.45
C GLY A 87 8.37 11.27 -4.38
N ASP A 88 9.50 11.07 -3.69
CA ASP A 88 9.98 11.99 -2.67
C ASP A 88 10.33 13.36 -3.25
N LEU A 89 11.05 13.40 -4.39
CA LEU A 89 11.37 14.65 -5.08
C LEU A 89 10.13 15.32 -5.68
N GLY A 90 9.19 14.53 -6.20
CA GLY A 90 7.98 14.99 -6.86
C GLY A 90 6.84 15.32 -5.91
N GLN A 91 6.96 15.00 -4.62
CA GLN A 91 5.89 15.17 -3.63
C GLN A 91 5.32 16.60 -3.60
N PRO A 92 6.13 17.68 -3.59
CA PRO A 92 5.58 19.03 -3.59
C PRO A 92 4.74 19.35 -4.83
N LEU A 93 5.21 18.91 -6.02
CA LEU A 93 4.51 19.11 -7.28
C LEU A 93 3.21 18.29 -7.34
N PHE A 94 3.26 17.06 -6.84
CA PHE A 94 2.08 16.19 -6.74
C PHE A 94 1.02 16.81 -5.83
N LEU A 95 1.41 17.27 -4.64
CA LEU A 95 0.51 17.93 -3.70
C LEU A 95 -0.07 19.22 -4.27
N GLN A 96 0.75 20.04 -4.95
CA GLN A 96 0.26 21.22 -5.67
C GLN A 96 -0.79 20.85 -6.71
N GLY A 97 -0.55 19.84 -7.53
CA GLY A 97 -1.54 19.35 -8.49
C GLY A 97 -2.81 18.84 -7.80
N ALA A 98 -2.65 18.14 -6.67
CA ALA A 98 -3.76 17.59 -5.91
C ALA A 98 -4.65 18.67 -5.25
N THR A 99 -4.15 19.90 -5.03
CA THR A 99 -4.99 21.02 -4.58
C THR A 99 -6.09 21.40 -5.58
N LEU A 100 -5.89 21.08 -6.87
CA LEU A 100 -6.89 21.30 -7.91
C LEU A 100 -8.05 20.29 -7.84
N LEU A 101 -7.90 19.21 -7.07
CA LEU A 101 -8.92 18.21 -6.89
C LEU A 101 -9.69 18.45 -5.57
N PRO A 102 -11.01 18.61 -5.61
CA PRO A 102 -11.80 18.70 -4.40
C PRO A 102 -11.71 17.38 -3.62
N ASN A 103 -11.69 17.46 -2.29
CA ASN A 103 -11.61 16.30 -1.39
C ASN A 103 -10.34 15.44 -1.57
N ALA A 104 -9.25 15.99 -2.14
CA ALA A 104 -8.01 15.23 -2.33
C ALA A 104 -7.42 14.72 -1.00
N ALA A 105 -7.48 15.53 0.06
CA ALA A 105 -6.93 15.16 1.36
C ALA A 105 -7.65 13.96 2.03
N THR A 106 -8.93 13.72 1.70
CA THR A 106 -9.76 12.67 2.33
C THR A 106 -9.42 11.24 1.90
N HIS A 107 -8.66 11.07 0.82
CA HIS A 107 -8.36 9.75 0.22
C HIS A 107 -6.88 9.64 -0.17
N ALA A 108 -6.02 10.08 0.75
CA ALA A 108 -4.57 10.22 0.59
C ALA A 108 -4.16 10.74 -0.82
N PHE A 109 -4.89 11.74 -1.31
CA PHE A 109 -4.62 12.43 -2.57
C PHE A 109 -4.57 11.52 -3.80
N LEU A 110 -5.45 10.50 -3.88
CA LEU A 110 -5.54 9.58 -5.02
C LEU A 110 -4.31 8.67 -5.25
N THR A 111 -3.35 8.68 -4.33
CA THR A 111 -2.13 7.86 -4.44
C THR A 111 -2.45 6.37 -4.61
N GLY A 112 -3.36 5.83 -3.78
CA GLY A 112 -3.85 4.45 -3.89
C GLY A 112 -4.47 4.13 -5.26
N PRO A 113 -5.51 4.86 -5.71
CA PRO A 113 -6.10 4.70 -7.05
C PRO A 113 -5.11 4.80 -8.20
N VAL A 114 -4.20 5.79 -8.19
CA VAL A 114 -3.22 5.98 -9.26
C VAL A 114 -2.26 4.79 -9.33
N ALA A 115 -1.74 4.35 -8.18
CA ALA A 115 -0.92 3.15 -8.09
C ALA A 115 -1.70 1.92 -8.57
N GLY A 116 -2.94 1.76 -8.12
CA GLY A 116 -3.84 0.68 -8.50
C GLY A 116 -4.09 0.62 -10.00
N LEU A 117 -4.34 1.74 -10.67
CA LEU A 117 -4.51 1.79 -12.13
C LEU A 117 -3.27 1.28 -12.86
N GLY A 118 -2.08 1.78 -12.50
CA GLY A 118 -0.83 1.33 -13.13
C GLY A 118 -0.57 -0.17 -12.91
N VAL A 119 -0.74 -0.64 -11.68
CA VAL A 119 -0.57 -2.06 -11.32
C VAL A 119 -1.60 -2.95 -12.03
N GLY A 120 -2.87 -2.54 -12.05
CA GLY A 120 -3.95 -3.27 -12.69
C GLY A 120 -3.74 -3.40 -14.20
N LEU A 121 -3.30 -2.33 -14.87
CA LEU A 121 -2.92 -2.37 -16.28
C LEU A 121 -1.72 -3.28 -16.53
N ALA A 122 -0.70 -3.26 -15.66
CA ALA A 122 0.45 -4.16 -15.76
C ALA A 122 0.01 -5.63 -15.64
N LEU A 123 -0.86 -5.97 -14.69
CA LEU A 123 -1.45 -7.30 -14.55
C LEU A 123 -2.24 -7.72 -15.80
N PHE A 124 -3.05 -6.82 -16.34
CA PHE A 124 -3.84 -7.08 -17.54
C PHE A 124 -2.99 -7.31 -18.79
N SER A 125 -1.83 -6.65 -18.87
CA SER A 125 -0.85 -6.83 -19.95
C SER A 125 -0.11 -8.18 -19.89
N GLY A 126 -0.35 -9.00 -18.86
CA GLY A 126 0.25 -10.31 -18.67
C GLY A 126 0.09 -11.23 -19.89
N GLY A 127 1.22 -11.76 -20.37
CA GLY A 127 1.26 -12.60 -21.58
C GLY A 127 1.48 -11.83 -22.90
N THR A 128 1.53 -10.49 -22.86
CA THR A 128 1.92 -9.68 -24.02
C THR A 128 3.42 -9.37 -24.02
N ARG A 129 3.96 -8.92 -25.16
CA ARG A 129 5.35 -8.45 -25.27
C ARG A 129 5.66 -7.24 -24.38
N PHE A 130 4.63 -6.50 -23.95
CA PHE A 130 4.77 -5.29 -23.13
C PHE A 130 4.69 -5.57 -21.64
N ALA A 131 4.37 -6.80 -21.22
CA ALA A 131 4.18 -7.14 -19.81
C ALA A 131 5.34 -6.70 -18.92
N ARG A 132 6.58 -6.95 -19.35
CA ARG A 132 7.77 -6.57 -18.56
C ARG A 132 7.91 -5.05 -18.41
N VAL A 133 7.77 -4.31 -19.50
CA VAL A 133 7.91 -2.85 -19.49
C VAL A 133 6.77 -2.24 -18.67
N GLY A 134 5.54 -2.70 -18.86
CA GLY A 134 4.37 -2.30 -18.08
C GLY A 134 4.57 -2.54 -16.59
N THR A 135 5.08 -3.71 -16.19
CA THR A 135 5.41 -4.01 -14.78
C THR A 135 6.47 -3.06 -14.22
N LEU A 136 7.54 -2.74 -14.97
CA LEU A 136 8.58 -1.83 -14.48
C LEU A 136 8.07 -0.40 -14.30
N LEU A 137 7.24 0.08 -15.23
CA LEU A 137 6.57 1.38 -15.11
C LEU A 137 5.60 1.40 -13.93
N ALA A 138 4.81 0.33 -13.76
CA ALA A 138 3.93 0.18 -12.61
C ALA A 138 4.70 0.11 -11.29
N ALA A 139 5.89 -0.51 -11.27
CA ALA A 139 6.74 -0.55 -10.09
C ALA A 139 7.22 0.85 -9.69
N ALA A 140 7.72 1.62 -10.66
CA ALA A 140 8.14 2.99 -10.42
C ALA A 140 6.96 3.85 -9.95
N LEU A 141 5.80 3.76 -10.61
CA LEU A 141 4.61 4.53 -10.24
C LEU A 141 4.09 4.16 -8.85
N ALA A 142 3.92 2.87 -8.56
CA ALA A 142 3.39 2.42 -7.27
C ALA A 142 4.35 2.78 -6.13
N SER A 143 5.66 2.68 -6.34
CA SER A 143 6.64 3.09 -5.34
C SER A 143 6.67 4.60 -5.12
N ALA A 144 6.50 5.40 -6.18
CA ALA A 144 6.38 6.86 -6.07
C ALA A 144 5.13 7.25 -5.28
N MET A 145 3.99 6.63 -5.58
CA MET A 145 2.74 6.89 -4.86
C MET A 145 2.84 6.45 -3.39
N ALA A 146 3.48 5.31 -3.10
CA ALA A 146 3.71 4.86 -1.74
C ALA A 146 4.60 5.84 -0.94
N SER A 147 5.68 6.35 -1.54
CA SER A 147 6.58 7.29 -0.86
C SER A 147 5.90 8.62 -0.54
N ILE A 148 4.96 9.07 -1.40
CA ILE A 148 4.11 10.24 -1.13
C ILE A 148 3.08 9.94 -0.05
N ALA A 149 2.41 8.78 -0.13
CA ALA A 149 1.28 8.43 0.74
C ALA A 149 1.69 8.14 2.18
N ILE A 150 2.82 7.45 2.39
CA ILE A 150 3.25 7.00 3.71
C ILE A 150 3.41 8.19 4.70
N PRO A 151 4.13 9.28 4.37
CA PRO A 151 4.22 10.45 5.25
C PRO A 151 2.87 11.15 5.48
N LEU A 152 1.95 11.10 4.50
CA LEU A 152 0.63 11.73 4.62
C LEU A 152 -0.32 10.94 5.52
N LEU A 153 -0.11 9.62 5.60
CA LEU A 153 -0.91 8.71 6.41
C LEU A 153 -0.35 8.49 7.81
N ASP A 154 0.86 9.00 8.09
CA ASP A 154 1.56 8.87 9.36
C ASP A 154 0.92 9.73 10.48
N PRO A 155 0.31 9.11 11.52
CA PRO A 155 -0.25 9.84 12.65
C PRO A 155 0.80 10.15 13.74
N SER A 156 2.04 9.66 13.63
CA SER A 156 3.01 9.70 14.74
C SER A 156 3.83 10.99 14.83
N PHE A 157 3.37 12.08 14.20
CA PHE A 157 4.06 13.37 14.19
C PHE A 157 5.53 13.28 13.73
N HIS A 158 5.78 12.60 12.60
CA HIS A 158 7.09 12.47 11.95
C HIS A 158 8.12 11.58 12.68
N ASP A 159 7.72 10.40 13.15
CA ASP A 159 8.71 9.41 13.59
C ASP A 159 9.48 8.90 12.35
N PRO A 160 10.81 9.09 12.27
CA PRO A 160 11.59 8.67 11.11
C PRO A 160 11.58 7.15 10.88
N ALA A 161 11.23 6.34 11.88
CA ALA A 161 11.14 4.90 11.74
C ALA A 161 9.87 4.46 10.97
N VAL A 162 8.79 5.23 11.04
CA VAL A 162 7.50 4.90 10.39
C VAL A 162 7.63 4.68 8.88
N PRO A 163 8.20 5.61 8.09
CA PRO A 163 8.29 5.43 6.66
C PRO A 163 9.19 4.26 6.27
N VAL A 164 10.26 4.02 7.02
CA VAL A 164 11.19 2.90 6.79
C VAL A 164 10.50 1.56 7.01
N LEU A 165 9.76 1.41 8.12
CA LEU A 165 9.04 0.18 8.44
C LEU A 165 7.89 -0.07 7.47
N ALA A 166 7.14 0.97 7.09
CA ALA A 166 6.09 0.87 6.08
C ALA A 166 6.66 0.41 4.73
N ALA A 167 7.74 1.04 4.27
CA ALA A 167 8.41 0.67 3.03
C ALA A 167 8.94 -0.78 3.06
N ALA A 168 9.57 -1.18 4.18
CA ALA A 168 10.04 -2.55 4.38
C ALA A 168 8.90 -3.57 4.33
N GLY A 169 7.78 -3.28 5.00
CA GLY A 169 6.58 -4.12 4.99
C GLY A 169 5.97 -4.28 3.60
N LEU A 170 5.84 -3.18 2.85
CA LEU A 170 5.35 -3.21 1.46
C LEU A 170 6.32 -3.98 0.56
N LEU A 171 7.63 -3.78 0.68
CA LEU A 171 8.63 -4.50 -0.09
C LEU A 171 8.58 -6.00 0.20
N ALA A 172 8.50 -6.39 1.47
CA ALA A 172 8.32 -7.78 1.88
C ALA A 172 7.08 -8.41 1.23
N LEU A 173 5.94 -7.71 1.27
CA LEU A 173 4.71 -8.18 0.66
C LEU A 173 4.87 -8.37 -0.86
N VAL A 174 5.45 -7.38 -1.55
CA VAL A 174 5.71 -7.46 -2.99
C VAL A 174 6.60 -8.67 -3.32
N LEU A 175 7.66 -8.91 -2.54
CA LEU A 175 8.57 -10.05 -2.75
C LEU A 175 7.90 -11.40 -2.47
N LEU A 176 7.04 -11.48 -1.45
CA LEU A 176 6.26 -12.69 -1.16
C LEU A 176 5.32 -13.02 -2.32
N LEU A 177 4.58 -12.04 -2.83
CA LEU A 177 3.65 -12.23 -3.94
C LEU A 177 4.38 -12.51 -5.26
N PHE A 178 5.57 -11.93 -5.45
CA PHE A 178 6.46 -12.28 -6.55
C PHE A 178 6.87 -13.76 -6.51
N ALA A 179 7.32 -14.24 -5.35
CA ALA A 179 7.72 -15.64 -5.17
C ALA A 179 6.53 -16.59 -5.36
N LEU A 180 5.38 -16.25 -4.79
CA LEU A 180 4.14 -17.00 -4.94
C LEU A 180 3.74 -17.12 -6.41
N ALA A 181 3.71 -16.00 -7.14
CA ALA A 181 3.41 -16.00 -8.56
C ALA A 181 4.42 -16.84 -9.34
N ARG A 182 5.72 -16.79 -9.05
CA ARG A 182 6.75 -17.63 -9.71
C ARG A 182 6.59 -19.13 -9.45
N ALA A 183 6.09 -19.51 -8.28
CA ALA A 183 5.86 -20.90 -7.91
C ALA A 183 4.64 -21.52 -8.61
N MET A 184 3.69 -20.71 -9.08
CA MET A 184 2.48 -21.17 -9.76
C MET A 184 2.74 -21.68 -11.19
N PRO A 185 1.98 -22.67 -11.68
CA PRO A 185 2.04 -23.11 -13.07
C PRO A 185 1.58 -21.99 -14.03
N ALA A 186 2.09 -21.99 -15.27
CA ALA A 186 1.85 -20.92 -16.25
C ALA A 186 0.35 -20.63 -16.51
N SER A 187 -0.49 -21.67 -16.58
CA SER A 187 -1.93 -21.54 -16.75
C SER A 187 -2.60 -20.81 -15.57
N ALA A 188 -2.25 -21.17 -14.33
CA ALA A 188 -2.77 -20.52 -13.13
C ALA A 188 -2.28 -19.08 -12.99
N ARG A 189 -1.01 -18.80 -13.33
CA ARG A 189 -0.44 -17.44 -13.29
C ARG A 189 -1.22 -16.47 -14.16
N GLY A 190 -1.55 -16.87 -15.39
CA GLY A 190 -2.29 -16.02 -16.33
C GLY A 190 -3.72 -15.73 -15.83
N LEU A 191 -4.42 -16.74 -15.33
CA LEU A 191 -5.77 -16.57 -14.77
C LEU A 191 -5.74 -15.68 -13.52
N GLY A 192 -4.83 -15.96 -12.58
CA GLY A 192 -4.65 -15.18 -11.37
C GLY A 192 -4.33 -13.72 -11.65
N ALA A 193 -3.47 -13.45 -12.62
CA ALA A 193 -3.12 -12.08 -13.03
C ALA A 193 -4.34 -11.32 -13.57
N ARG A 194 -5.19 -11.98 -14.36
CA ARG A 194 -6.42 -11.36 -14.91
C ARG A 194 -7.45 -11.08 -13.83
N ILE A 195 -7.71 -12.04 -12.94
CA ILE A 195 -8.67 -11.88 -11.84
C ILE A 195 -8.20 -10.75 -10.91
N LEU A 196 -6.94 -10.82 -10.46
CA LEU A 196 -6.37 -9.81 -9.59
C LEU A 196 -6.30 -8.45 -10.28
N GLY A 197 -5.91 -8.40 -11.55
CA GLY A 197 -5.86 -7.17 -12.34
C GLY A 197 -7.22 -6.51 -12.50
N ALA A 198 -8.27 -7.29 -12.80
CA ALA A 198 -9.65 -6.79 -12.87
C ALA A 198 -10.13 -6.24 -11.52
N TRP A 199 -9.80 -6.93 -10.42
CA TRP A 199 -10.11 -6.47 -9.06
C TRP A 199 -9.39 -5.17 -8.70
N VAL A 200 -8.09 -5.10 -8.93
CA VAL A 200 -7.26 -3.92 -8.68
C VAL A 200 -7.80 -2.72 -9.49
N LEU A 201 -8.10 -2.92 -10.78
CA LEU A 201 -8.69 -1.89 -11.64
C LEU A 201 -10.07 -1.46 -11.15
N ALA A 202 -10.94 -2.41 -10.80
CA ALA A 202 -12.28 -2.11 -10.31
C ALA A 202 -12.24 -1.27 -9.03
N VAL A 203 -11.40 -1.64 -8.07
CA VAL A 203 -11.24 -0.88 -6.81
C VAL A 203 -10.63 0.50 -7.08
N ALA A 204 -9.60 0.58 -7.93
CA ALA A 204 -8.98 1.86 -8.28
C ALA A 204 -9.95 2.81 -8.99
N LEU A 205 -10.75 2.31 -9.92
CA LEU A 205 -11.78 3.08 -10.62
C LEU A 205 -12.96 3.43 -9.71
N LEU A 206 -13.36 2.53 -8.82
CA LEU A 206 -14.44 2.77 -7.86
C LEU A 206 -14.03 3.87 -6.86
N TYR A 207 -12.88 3.71 -6.21
CA TYR A 207 -12.42 4.65 -5.20
C TYR A 207 -12.00 5.98 -5.84
N GLY A 208 -11.20 5.93 -6.92
CA GLY A 208 -10.83 7.12 -7.69
C GLY A 208 -12.05 7.84 -8.27
N GLY A 209 -12.99 7.11 -8.85
CA GLY A 209 -14.24 7.63 -9.37
C GLY A 209 -15.13 8.25 -8.28
N ALA A 210 -15.25 7.60 -7.12
CA ALA A 210 -15.99 8.14 -5.98
C ALA A 210 -15.41 9.50 -5.54
N THR A 211 -14.08 9.62 -5.42
CA THR A 211 -13.46 10.89 -5.03
C THR A 211 -13.81 12.04 -6.00
N ILE A 212 -13.90 11.75 -7.31
CA ILE A 212 -14.23 12.73 -8.35
C ILE A 212 -15.75 12.99 -8.37
N ALA A 213 -16.58 11.97 -8.20
CA ALA A 213 -18.03 12.06 -8.28
C ALA A 213 -18.64 12.86 -7.13
N PHE A 214 -18.01 12.87 -5.95
CA PHE A 214 -18.43 13.71 -4.81
C PHE A 214 -18.02 15.18 -4.93
N ARG A 215 -17.60 15.63 -6.12
CA ARG A 215 -17.39 17.05 -6.47
C ARG A 215 -18.59 17.91 -6.04
N GLY A 216 -18.33 18.86 -5.14
CA GLY A 216 -19.29 19.91 -4.78
C GLY A 216 -20.21 19.61 -3.59
N ARG A 217 -20.22 18.39 -3.05
CA ARG A 217 -20.83 18.15 -1.73
C ARG A 217 -19.79 18.43 -0.65
N MET A 218 -19.38 19.69 -0.52
CA MET A 218 -19.00 20.14 0.81
C MET A 218 -20.26 19.94 1.65
N VAL A 219 -20.28 18.87 2.45
CA VAL A 219 -21.06 18.90 3.69
C VAL A 219 -20.36 19.99 4.50
N ALA A 220 -20.73 21.25 4.24
CA ALA A 220 -20.52 22.27 5.24
C ALA A 220 -21.14 21.65 6.50
N PRO A 221 -20.41 21.57 7.63
CA PRO A 221 -21.06 21.22 8.88
C PRO A 221 -22.23 22.19 8.98
N ASP A 222 -23.44 21.65 8.88
CA ASP A 222 -24.62 22.48 8.96
C ASP A 222 -24.47 23.22 10.29
N ALA A 223 -24.53 24.54 10.27
CA ALA A 223 -24.40 25.33 11.50
C ALA A 223 -25.50 24.97 12.52
N THR A 224 -26.52 24.23 12.07
CA THR A 224 -27.60 23.65 12.87
C THR A 224 -27.29 22.26 13.45
N GLY A 225 -26.19 21.63 13.05
CA GLY A 225 -25.78 20.25 13.40
C GLY A 225 -24.46 20.16 14.15
N LEU A 226 -24.01 21.24 14.82
CA LEU A 226 -23.13 21.11 15.98
C LEU A 226 -23.89 20.28 17.02
N MET A 227 -23.80 18.95 16.93
CA MET A 227 -23.66 18.19 18.15
C MET A 227 -22.44 18.82 18.81
N GLY A 228 -22.69 19.69 19.80
CA GLY A 228 -21.65 20.11 20.72
C GLY A 228 -20.90 18.86 21.20
N PRO A 229 -19.62 19.00 21.60
CA PRO A 229 -18.88 17.86 22.16
C PRO A 229 -19.81 17.12 23.10
N ALA A 230 -20.13 15.85 22.77
CA ALA A 230 -21.12 15.06 23.49
C ALA A 230 -20.87 15.30 24.96
N ASP A 231 -21.85 15.90 25.67
CA ASP A 231 -21.71 16.44 27.02
C ASP A 231 -20.63 15.65 27.73
N SER A 232 -19.43 16.24 27.80
CA SER A 232 -18.31 15.62 28.46
C SER A 232 -18.86 15.24 29.82
N THR A 233 -19.01 13.94 30.06
CA THR A 233 -19.45 13.42 31.35
C THR A 233 -18.71 14.25 32.39
N PRO A 234 -19.43 15.01 33.24
CA PRO A 234 -18.75 15.94 34.14
C PRO A 234 -17.77 15.11 34.93
N PHE A 235 -16.47 15.32 34.69
CA PHE A 235 -15.44 14.76 35.53
C PHE A 235 -15.76 15.29 36.94
N PRO A 236 -16.10 14.43 37.91
CA PRO A 236 -16.52 14.87 39.24
C PRO A 236 -15.47 15.73 39.96
N ASP A 237 -14.24 15.74 39.46
CA ASP A 237 -13.08 16.35 40.09
C ASP A 237 -12.87 17.84 39.77
N PHE A 238 -13.70 18.44 38.91
CA PHE A 238 -13.64 19.88 38.59
C PHE A 238 -14.89 20.67 39.00
N ALA A 239 -15.62 20.20 40.02
CA ALA A 239 -16.61 21.07 40.66
C ALA A 239 -15.88 22.24 41.33
N PRO A 240 -16.19 23.51 40.98
CA PRO A 240 -15.65 24.64 41.71
C PRO A 240 -16.10 24.53 43.17
N GLU A 241 -15.14 24.52 44.08
CA GLU A 241 -15.38 24.58 45.51
C GLU A 241 -16.31 25.77 45.80
N PRO A 242 -17.45 25.58 46.48
CA PRO A 242 -18.37 26.68 46.74
C PRO A 242 -17.66 27.72 47.60
N ALA A 243 -17.40 28.88 46.99
CA ALA A 243 -16.90 30.05 47.68
C ALA A 243 -17.95 30.50 48.71
N GLY A 244 -17.76 30.12 49.97
CA GLY A 244 -18.51 30.73 51.06
C GLY A 244 -18.76 29.83 52.26
N SER A 245 -17.81 29.84 53.20
CA SER A 245 -18.15 29.98 54.62
C SER A 245 -16.94 30.51 55.37
N ALA A 246 -16.80 31.83 55.42
CA ALA A 246 -15.98 32.47 56.44
C ALA A 246 -16.82 32.56 57.74
N PRO A 247 -16.25 32.19 58.91
CA PRO A 247 -16.85 32.47 60.21
C PRO A 247 -16.80 33.96 60.58
#